data_AF-A0A7J7PRI1-F1
#
_entry.id   AF-A0A7J7PRI1-F1
#
_cell.length_a   1.000
_cell.length_b   1.000
_cell.length_c   1.000
_cell.angle_alpha   90.00
_cell.angle_beta   90.00
_cell.angle_gamma   90.00
#
_symmetry.space_group_name_H-M   'P 1'
#
loop_
_entity.id
_entity.type
_entity.pdbx_description
1 polymer ?
#
loop_
_entity_poly.entity_id
_entity_poly.type
_entity_poly.pdbx_seq_one_letter_code
_entity_poly.pdbx_strand_id
1 'polypeptide(L)'
;MAGLFRAKKAFEEGDVEFWHNPERGGWLMKQGEYIKTWRRRWFVLKQGKIFWFKSDVVTPDSVPRGVIEVKKCLSIKGAEDAINKPHAFEISTTDNNMFFIADSDKEKEDWINAVGRAIVKHSRSLLDTDQADYTTS
;
A
#
# COMPACT_ATOMS: atom_id res chain seq x y z
N MET A 1 19.68 0.19 -11.25
CA MET A 1 20.18 -0.68 -10.15
C MET A 1 19.74 -0.24 -8.75
N ALA A 2 19.38 1.03 -8.50
CA ALA A 2 19.01 1.53 -7.17
C ALA A 2 17.70 0.97 -6.55
N GLY A 3 16.72 0.60 -7.37
CA GLY A 3 15.39 0.17 -6.87
C GLY A 3 15.38 -1.19 -6.15
N LEU A 4 16.33 -2.08 -6.46
CA LEU A 4 16.41 -3.41 -5.83
C LEU A 4 17.04 -3.34 -4.43
N PHE A 5 17.99 -2.42 -4.22
CA PHE A 5 18.63 -2.19 -2.93
C PHE A 5 17.69 -1.53 -1.91
N ARG A 6 16.81 -0.62 -2.35
CA ARG A 6 15.87 0.08 -1.47
C ARG A 6 14.78 -0.85 -0.91
N ALA A 7 14.31 -1.81 -1.72
CA ALA A 7 13.34 -2.82 -1.28
C ALA A 7 13.97 -3.85 -0.32
N LYS A 8 15.23 -4.25 -0.55
CA LYS A 8 15.95 -5.15 0.38
C LYS A 8 16.22 -4.51 1.74
N LYS A 9 16.49 -3.20 1.80
CA LYS A 9 16.74 -2.49 3.06
C LYS A 9 15.47 -2.23 3.89
N ALA A 10 14.30 -2.24 3.25
CA ALA A 10 13.00 -2.12 3.94
C ALA A 10 12.44 -3.47 4.44
N PHE A 11 13.16 -4.56 4.18
CA PHE A 11 12.82 -5.91 4.61
C PHE A 11 13.81 -6.31 5.70
N GLU A 12 13.69 -5.70 6.88
CA GLU A 12 14.17 -6.35 8.10
C GLU A 12 13.13 -7.43 8.44
N GLU A 13 13.59 -8.68 8.43
CA GLU A 13 12.83 -9.89 8.73
C GLU A 13 12.24 -9.78 10.16
N GLY A 14 10.94 -9.50 10.29
CA GLY A 14 10.30 -9.52 11.60
C GLY A 14 8.87 -8.97 11.68
N ASP A 15 8.50 -8.02 10.81
CA ASP A 15 7.30 -7.22 11.05
C ASP A 15 6.00 -7.70 10.39
N VAL A 16 6.06 -8.62 9.42
CA VAL A 16 4.87 -9.08 8.70
C VAL A 16 4.84 -10.59 8.67
N GLU A 17 3.86 -11.19 9.35
CA GLU A 17 3.58 -12.63 9.19
C GLU A 17 3.39 -12.89 7.69
N PHE A 18 4.04 -13.93 7.16
CA PHE A 18 4.07 -14.25 5.72
C PHE A 18 2.70 -14.07 5.02
N TRP A 19 2.69 -13.71 3.73
CA TRP A 19 1.59 -13.21 2.88
C TRP A 19 0.20 -13.90 2.92
N HIS A 20 0.00 -14.90 3.77
CA HIS A 20 -1.26 -15.53 4.12
C HIS A 20 -2.26 -14.55 4.72
N ASN A 21 -3.55 -14.77 4.46
CA ASN A 21 -4.67 -14.00 5.01
C ASN A 21 -4.47 -12.48 4.96
N PRO A 22 -4.18 -11.90 3.77
CA PRO A 22 -4.06 -10.46 3.66
C PRO A 22 -5.42 -9.79 3.91
N GLU A 23 -5.40 -8.56 4.43
CA GLU A 23 -6.61 -7.75 4.59
C GLU A 23 -7.23 -7.43 3.22
N ARG A 24 -6.38 -7.35 2.19
CA ARG A 24 -6.80 -7.33 0.79
C ARG A 24 -5.67 -7.83 -0.12
N GLY A 25 -6.03 -8.64 -1.11
CA GLY A 25 -5.16 -9.01 -2.23
C GLY A 25 -5.88 -8.76 -3.55
N GLY A 26 -5.17 -8.28 -4.56
CA GLY A 26 -5.81 -7.99 -5.84
C GLY A 26 -4.87 -7.42 -6.90
N TRP A 27 -5.24 -7.57 -8.15
CA TRP A 27 -4.52 -6.96 -9.27
C TRP A 27 -4.88 -5.49 -9.41
N LEU A 28 -3.85 -4.66 -9.63
CA LEU A 28 -4.02 -3.25 -10.01
C LEU A 28 -3.02 -2.87 -11.10
N MET A 29 -3.40 -1.93 -11.94
CA MET A 29 -2.44 -1.19 -12.77
C MET A 29 -1.90 -0.03 -11.94
N LYS A 30 -0.59 0.02 -11.74
CA LYS A 30 0.09 1.13 -11.06
C LYS A 30 0.81 2.03 -12.06
N GLN A 31 0.70 3.34 -11.87
CA GLN A 31 1.51 4.31 -12.60
C GLN A 31 2.95 4.33 -12.06
N GLY A 32 3.92 4.32 -12.98
CA GLY A 32 5.34 4.47 -12.67
C GLY A 32 5.67 5.87 -12.14
N GLU A 33 6.63 5.94 -11.21
CA GLU A 33 6.97 7.18 -10.48
C GLU A 33 7.60 8.22 -11.42
N TYR A 34 8.69 7.83 -12.11
CA TYR A 34 9.44 8.69 -13.02
C TYR A 34 8.87 8.69 -14.44
N ILE A 35 8.68 7.50 -15.00
CA ILE A 35 8.08 7.31 -16.31
C ILE A 35 6.64 6.86 -16.10
N LYS A 36 5.67 7.67 -16.51
CA LYS A 36 4.22 7.50 -16.27
C LYS A 36 3.57 6.33 -17.02
N THR A 37 4.34 5.27 -17.28
CA THR A 37 3.87 3.98 -17.77
C THR A 37 3.03 3.26 -16.72
N TRP A 38 2.03 2.51 -17.17
CA TRP A 38 1.18 1.68 -16.32
C TRP A 38 1.69 0.25 -16.29
N ARG A 39 1.75 -0.37 -15.11
CA ARG A 39 2.22 -1.76 -14.94
C ARG A 39 1.26 -2.55 -14.06
N ARG A 40 0.83 -3.72 -14.54
CA ARG A 40 0.02 -4.66 -13.78
C ARG A 40 0.86 -5.30 -12.67
N ARG A 41 0.41 -5.21 -11.42
CA ARG A 41 1.08 -5.80 -10.26
C ARG A 41 0.04 -6.38 -9.32
N TRP A 42 0.41 -7.47 -8.64
CA TRP A 42 -0.41 -8.05 -7.60
C TRP A 42 -0.13 -7.32 -6.30
N PHE A 43 -1.14 -6.66 -5.74
CA PHE A 43 -1.04 -5.89 -4.51
C PHE A 43 -1.54 -6.70 -3.32
N VAL A 44 -0.90 -6.49 -2.18
CA VAL A 44 -1.24 -7.10 -0.90
C VAL A 44 -1.23 -6.03 0.17
N LEU A 45 -2.38 -5.77 0.80
CA LEU A 45 -2.49 -5.00 2.03
C LEU A 45 -2.47 -5.98 3.21
N LYS A 46 -1.48 -5.84 4.09
CA LYS A 46 -1.34 -6.65 5.29
C LYS A 46 -0.60 -5.88 6.38
N GLN A 47 -1.15 -5.89 7.60
CA GLN A 47 -0.51 -5.37 8.82
C GLN A 47 0.02 -3.93 8.64
N GLY A 48 -0.81 -3.07 8.03
CA GLY A 48 -0.48 -1.66 7.85
C GLY A 48 0.58 -1.37 6.80
N LYS A 49 0.86 -2.34 5.91
CA LYS A 49 1.75 -2.18 4.77
C LYS A 49 1.06 -2.67 3.50
N ILE A 50 1.23 -1.93 2.39
CA ILE A 50 0.75 -2.30 1.05
C ILE A 50 1.94 -2.65 0.20
N PHE A 51 2.05 -3.90 -0.22
CA PHE A 51 3.13 -4.42 -1.05
C PHE A 51 2.63 -4.71 -2.46
N TRP A 52 3.56 -4.83 -3.41
CA TRP A 52 3.22 -5.32 -4.74
C TRP A 52 4.26 -6.20 -5.39
N PHE A 53 3.80 -7.18 -6.16
CA PHE A 53 4.58 -8.25 -6.76
C PHE A 53 4.36 -8.33 -8.27
N LYS A 54 5.24 -9.10 -8.95
CA LYS A 54 5.09 -9.34 -10.39
C LYS A 54 3.93 -10.28 -10.72
N SER A 55 3.64 -11.23 -9.82
CA SER A 55 2.61 -12.26 -9.95
C SER A 55 1.79 -12.35 -8.66
N ASP A 56 0.61 -12.93 -8.78
CA ASP A 56 -0.29 -13.35 -7.71
C ASP A 56 0.17 -14.61 -6.97
N VAL A 57 1.04 -15.41 -7.58
CA VAL A 57 1.82 -16.43 -6.88
C VAL A 57 2.86 -15.74 -6.01
N VAL A 58 2.53 -15.54 -4.74
CA VAL A 58 3.40 -14.93 -3.72
C VAL A 58 3.80 -15.99 -2.69
N THR A 59 5.08 -16.30 -2.66
CA THR A 59 5.73 -17.25 -1.74
C THR A 59 6.54 -16.50 -0.67
N PRO A 60 7.03 -17.19 0.38
CA PRO A 60 7.99 -16.59 1.31
C PRO A 60 9.22 -15.98 0.63
N ASP A 61 9.71 -16.58 -0.46
CA ASP A 61 10.86 -16.09 -1.23
C ASP A 61 10.52 -14.94 -2.21
N SER A 62 9.25 -14.56 -2.31
CA SER A 62 8.81 -13.53 -3.25
C SER A 62 9.27 -12.15 -2.82
N VAL A 63 10.08 -11.51 -3.67
CA VAL A 63 10.60 -10.17 -3.41
C VAL A 63 9.58 -9.10 -3.83
N PRO A 64 9.09 -8.26 -2.89
CA PRO A 64 8.20 -7.16 -3.23
C PRO A 64 8.93 -6.14 -4.11
N ARG A 65 8.18 -5.50 -5.01
CA ARG A 65 8.70 -4.46 -5.90
C ARG A 65 8.57 -3.05 -5.32
N GLY A 66 7.93 -2.95 -4.16
CA GLY A 66 7.93 -1.80 -3.29
C GLY A 66 6.88 -1.98 -2.20
N VAL A 67 6.80 -0.97 -1.34
CA VAL A 67 5.91 -0.94 -0.18
C VAL A 67 5.38 0.48 0.00
N ILE A 68 4.13 0.58 0.45
CA ILE A 68 3.56 1.80 1.05
C ILE A 68 3.28 1.46 2.50
N GLU A 69 3.84 2.24 3.42
CA GLU A 69 3.49 2.15 4.84
C GLU A 69 2.21 2.94 5.07
N VAL A 70 1.17 2.28 5.59
CA VAL A 70 -0.15 2.91 5.82
C VAL A 70 -0.05 4.10 6.78
N LYS A 71 0.89 4.07 7.73
CA LYS A 71 1.17 5.21 8.64
C LYS A 71 1.62 6.49 7.91
N LYS A 72 2.11 6.37 6.67
CA LYS A 72 2.48 7.53 5.82
C LYS A 72 1.33 7.99 4.94
N CYS A 73 0.24 7.23 4.83
CA CYS A 73 -0.89 7.59 3.99
C CYS A 73 -1.69 8.73 4.62
N LEU A 74 -1.90 9.79 3.83
CA LEU A 74 -2.68 10.96 4.22
C LEU A 74 -4.13 10.84 3.75
N SER A 75 -4.35 10.28 2.56
CA SER A 75 -5.68 10.08 2.00
C SER A 75 -5.71 9.00 0.94
N ILE A 76 -6.87 8.39 0.73
CA ILE A 76 -7.19 7.57 -0.43
C ILE A 76 -8.54 8.02 -1.01
N LYS A 77 -8.62 8.21 -2.33
CA LYS A 77 -9.83 8.74 -3.01
C LYS A 77 -9.89 8.33 -4.48
N GLY A 78 -11.08 8.41 -5.08
CA GLY A 78 -11.26 8.31 -6.53
C GLY A 78 -10.41 9.35 -7.28
N ALA A 79 -9.96 8.98 -8.48
CA ALA A 79 -9.06 9.79 -9.30
C ALA A 79 -9.46 9.80 -10.78
N GLU A 80 -10.66 9.33 -11.11
CA GLU A 80 -11.13 9.16 -12.49
C GLU A 80 -11.05 10.47 -13.28
N ASP A 81 -11.58 11.55 -12.71
CA ASP A 81 -11.55 12.88 -13.31
C ASP A 81 -10.14 13.47 -13.33
N ALA A 82 -9.33 13.18 -12.30
CA ALA A 82 -8.00 13.74 -12.14
C ALA A 82 -7.00 13.23 -13.18
N ILE A 83 -7.14 11.97 -13.61
CA ILE A 83 -6.21 11.33 -14.56
C ILE A 83 -6.90 10.82 -15.84
N ASN A 84 -8.20 11.07 -16.00
CA ASN A 84 -9.02 10.62 -17.12
C ASN A 84 -8.90 9.10 -17.39
N LYS A 85 -9.07 8.30 -16.33
CA LYS A 85 -9.04 6.83 -16.39
C LYS A 85 -10.18 6.25 -15.56
N PRO A 86 -11.01 5.34 -16.10
CA PRO A 86 -12.06 4.69 -15.33
C PRO A 86 -11.45 3.84 -14.21
N HIS A 87 -12.19 3.68 -13.12
CA HIS A 87 -11.82 2.85 -11.97
C HIS A 87 -10.50 3.27 -11.30
N ALA A 88 -10.10 4.53 -11.49
CA ALA A 88 -8.86 5.06 -10.97
C ALA A 88 -9.03 5.57 -9.53
N PHE A 89 -7.99 5.40 -8.74
CA PHE A 89 -7.89 5.98 -7.41
C PHE A 89 -6.47 6.41 -7.10
N GLU A 90 -6.34 7.28 -6.11
CA GLU A 90 -5.09 7.88 -5.66
C GLU A 90 -4.85 7.54 -4.19
N ILE A 91 -3.62 7.16 -3.86
CA ILE A 91 -3.11 7.15 -2.49
C ILE A 91 -2.11 8.29 -2.37
N SER A 92 -2.42 9.26 -1.50
CA SER A 92 -1.49 10.31 -1.12
C SER A 92 -0.74 9.89 0.14
N THR A 93 0.57 10.08 0.14
CA THR A 93 1.44 9.87 1.29
C THR A 93 2.21 11.14 1.63
N THR A 94 2.92 11.16 2.76
CA THR A 94 3.85 12.26 3.11
C THR A 94 4.94 12.48 2.06
N ASP A 95 5.26 11.46 1.26
CA ASP A 95 6.41 11.47 0.35
C ASP A 95 5.97 11.77 -1.10
N ASN A 96 4.83 11.22 -1.53
CA ASN A 96 4.30 11.36 -2.89
C ASN A 96 2.83 10.92 -3.04
N ASN A 97 2.27 11.27 -4.20
CA ASN A 97 0.97 10.77 -4.65
C ASN A 97 1.16 9.63 -5.67
N MET A 98 0.37 8.57 -5.50
CA MET A 98 0.42 7.38 -6.35
C MET A 98 -0.95 7.08 -6.94
N PHE A 99 -0.99 6.82 -8.25
CA PHE A 99 -2.22 6.49 -8.96
C PHE A 99 -2.29 5.00 -9.33
N PHE A 100 -3.51 4.48 -9.23
CA PHE A 100 -3.86 3.09 -9.49
C PHE A 100 -5.13 3.03 -10.34
N ILE A 101 -5.27 1.96 -11.12
CA ILE A 101 -6.50 1.62 -11.84
C ILE A 101 -6.87 0.19 -11.45
N ALA A 102 -8.10 0.00 -10.99
CA ALA A 102 -8.68 -1.30 -10.70
C ALA A 102 -9.38 -1.90 -11.94
N ASP A 103 -9.65 -3.20 -11.90
CA ASP A 103 -10.31 -3.91 -13.00
C ASP A 103 -11.83 -3.62 -13.05
N SER A 104 -12.41 -3.01 -12.01
CA SER A 104 -13.83 -2.57 -11.95
C SER A 104 -14.07 -1.51 -10.87
N ASP A 105 -15.23 -0.86 -10.88
CA ASP A 105 -15.64 0.04 -9.80
C ASP A 105 -15.77 -0.66 -8.46
N LYS A 106 -16.28 -1.90 -8.44
CA LYS A 106 -16.33 -2.69 -7.21
C LYS A 106 -14.93 -2.90 -6.63
N GLU A 107 -13.97 -3.30 -7.46
CA GLU A 107 -12.59 -3.50 -7.02
C GLU A 107 -11.96 -2.19 -6.53
N LYS A 108 -12.20 -1.07 -7.22
CA LYS A 108 -11.77 0.27 -6.78
C LYS A 108 -12.32 0.60 -5.39
N GLU A 109 -13.63 0.51 -5.21
CA GLU A 109 -14.30 0.81 -3.93
C GLU A 109 -13.79 -0.11 -2.81
N ASP A 110 -13.64 -1.39 -3.08
CA ASP A 110 -13.16 -2.32 -2.08
C ASP A 110 -11.68 -2.04 -1.70
N TRP A 111 -10.83 -1.56 -2.63
CA TRP A 111 -9.47 -1.06 -2.33
C TRP A 111 -9.49 0.22 -1.50
N ILE A 112 -10.31 1.21 -1.88
CA ILE A 112 -10.50 2.47 -1.14
C ILE A 112 -10.90 2.16 0.30
N ASN A 113 -11.90 1.28 0.47
CA ASN A 113 -12.43 0.91 1.78
C ASN A 113 -11.41 0.12 2.62
N ALA A 114 -10.67 -0.82 2.02
CA ALA A 114 -9.69 -1.62 2.77
C ALA A 114 -8.53 -0.76 3.28
N VAL A 115 -7.96 0.09 2.42
CA VAL A 115 -6.88 0.99 2.81
C VAL A 115 -7.39 2.06 3.78
N GLY A 116 -8.59 2.62 3.55
CA GLY A 116 -9.21 3.57 4.48
C GLY A 116 -9.37 3.01 5.90
N ARG A 117 -9.84 1.76 6.03
CA ARG A 117 -9.90 1.06 7.32
C ARG A 117 -8.51 0.86 7.94
N ALA A 118 -7.51 0.51 7.13
CA ALA A 118 -6.14 0.34 7.61
C ALA A 118 -5.58 1.67 8.13
N ILE A 119 -5.79 2.79 7.45
CA ILE A 119 -5.35 4.12 7.90
C ILE A 119 -5.91 4.43 9.29
N VAL A 120 -7.23 4.25 9.48
CA VAL A 120 -7.88 4.49 10.78
C VAL A 120 -7.37 3.55 11.87
N LYS A 121 -7.18 2.26 11.55
CA LYS A 121 -6.67 1.27 12.51
C LYS A 121 -5.25 1.62 12.97
N HIS A 122 -4.39 2.03 12.04
CA HIS A 122 -2.98 2.29 12.31
C HIS A 122 -2.71 3.71 12.82
N SER A 123 -3.61 4.68 12.63
CA SER A 123 -3.49 6.01 13.25
C SER A 123 -3.78 5.97 14.74
N ARG A 124 -4.75 5.16 15.18
CA ARG A 124 -5.09 5.00 16.62
C ARG A 124 -3.96 4.36 17.42
N SER A 125 -3.26 3.40 16.82
CA SER A 125 -2.11 2.76 17.45
C SER A 125 -0.96 3.72 17.75
N LEU A 126 -0.83 4.85 17.02
CA LEU A 126 0.19 5.86 17.29
C LEU A 126 -0.15 6.71 18.53
N LEU A 127 -1.44 6.93 18.78
CA LEU A 127 -1.91 7.70 19.94
C LEU A 127 -1.76 6.92 21.26
N ASP A 128 -1.90 5.59 21.22
CA ASP A 128 -1.68 4.74 22.40
C ASP A 128 -0.20 4.66 22.82
N THR A 129 0.73 4.73 21.86
CA THR A 129 2.18 4.76 22.16
C THR A 129 2.62 6.07 22.82
N ASP A 130 2.08 7.21 22.39
CA ASP A 130 2.45 8.51 22.97
C ASP A 130 1.96 8.68 24.41
N GLN A 131 0.98 7.90 24.87
CA GLN A 131 0.46 7.98 26.24
C GLN A 131 1.27 7.15 27.26
N ALA A 132 1.99 6.12 26.81
CA ALA A 132 2.79 5.27 27.71
C ALA A 132 4.05 5.99 28.26
N ASP A 133 4.59 6.97 27.54
CA ASP A 133 5.83 7.66 27.91
C ASP A 133 5.64 8.78 28.95
N TYR A 134 4.39 9.09 29.34
CA TYR A 134 4.09 10.13 30.35
C TYR A 134 3.82 9.58 31.77
N THR A 135 3.88 8.26 32.00
CA THR A 135 3.54 7.66 33.32
C THR A 135 4.73 7.09 34.10
N THR A 136 5.93 7.63 33.89
CA THR A 136 7.07 7.46 34.82
C THR A 136 7.67 8.82 35.15
N SER A 137 7.21 9.42 36.24
CA SER A 137 7.87 10.49 37.00
C SER A 137 7.36 10.47 38.44
#